data_AF-A0A150VC72-F1
#
_entry.id   AF-A0A150VC72-F1
#
_cell.length_a   1.000
_cell.length_b   1.000
_cell.length_c   1.000
_cell.angle_alpha   90.00
_cell.angle_beta   90.00
_cell.angle_gamma   90.00
#
_symmetry.space_group_name_H-M   'P 1'
#
loop_
_entity.id
_entity.type
_entity.pdbx_description
1 polymer ?
#
loop_
_entity_poly.entity_id
_entity_poly.type
_entity_poly.pdbx_seq_one_letter_code
_entity_poly.pdbx_strand_id
1 'polypeptide(L)'
;MPSSSFSTSVSRHARASPSTRRTKRLSRDVALTEKKQQTQDRERWDPHGITQDLITHHVLDDIGIGPQHMVGFLNAFSETVGPSSQPRPLERSQWKRLVQEWLGEAVWAEEETGSKGSQALWILMRRLLVRGVDWDRAVGRHMLYTMSAAGNASATIHIMSHALMGSKLHRNLVDSSALAGPRKHLRAVAESGADFRAMVLEGKIAYQAGNEERALAMWRGALAAAVQAGDAMMEKRARNQQRRGQRGRWQELMEHTEHTTPWIELTMLHFERYRARLAAPQRYTLAQTMDELERARAACELGCAQDDPTSHFHMAQLFRESHADGSPRYTSSWLYHMTKAAASRHVVAAHTLAQWYAESGWKYIEDEPPDHIKPTPFDSFPSPPRPYLATLLGRPPASDDPATLPDAKDAIFLTAASPSTPQSRRNMAFAWLHIALQLNYAPSCLLAAKMLLDETLWGQATTPSAALALLPDRYSYASKDDWRTNQPLPPRQHSPAAGDIPNPAYNPDQAKNYLALALHAVRASRIRARIIKDMQVEREGLPFQKSGRVGIDYNFHSIDELPEVTRRWLQNDDVRTLWDDPAQVRALEEEVHGICDRRGWELRDEQGGLLYKPGMRRLATAQESMAAAMTKA
;
A
#
# COMPACT_ATOMS: atom_id res chain seq x y z
N MET A 1 -48.62 -34.83 54.54
CA MET A 1 -49.53 -35.85 53.98
C MET A 1 -50.18 -35.29 52.73
N PRO A 2 -50.45 -36.08 51.67
CA PRO A 2 -49.69 -37.15 51.02
C PRO A 2 -49.31 -36.69 49.57
N SER A 3 -48.68 -37.40 48.63
CA SER A 3 -48.46 -38.83 48.39
C SER A 3 -47.20 -39.04 47.53
N SER A 4 -46.41 -40.03 47.93
CA SER A 4 -45.27 -40.63 47.24
C SER A 4 -45.68 -41.52 46.06
N SER A 5 -44.89 -41.55 45.00
CA SER A 5 -44.76 -42.74 44.13
C SER A 5 -43.29 -42.96 43.73
N PHE A 6 -42.87 -44.21 43.91
CA PHE A 6 -41.55 -44.78 43.62
C PHE A 6 -41.37 -45.05 42.13
N SER A 7 -40.16 -44.85 41.61
CA SER A 7 -39.67 -45.60 40.45
C SER A 7 -38.16 -45.85 40.58
N THR A 8 -37.81 -47.12 40.67
CA THR A 8 -36.46 -47.68 40.74
C THR A 8 -35.99 -48.04 39.33
N SER A 9 -34.95 -47.37 38.81
CA SER A 9 -34.23 -47.84 37.62
C SER A 9 -32.89 -48.47 38.01
N VAL A 10 -32.78 -49.78 37.78
CA VAL A 10 -31.57 -50.59 37.96
C VAL A 10 -30.53 -50.23 36.89
N SER A 11 -29.39 -49.69 37.30
CA SER A 11 -28.23 -49.48 36.41
C SER A 11 -27.36 -50.75 36.38
N ARG A 12 -27.32 -51.43 35.23
CA ARG A 12 -26.39 -52.53 34.94
C ARG A 12 -25.03 -51.95 34.54
N HIS A 13 -24.03 -52.09 35.41
CA HIS A 13 -22.63 -51.89 35.03
C HIS A 13 -22.14 -53.07 34.18
N ALA A 14 -21.96 -52.83 32.88
CA ALA A 14 -21.21 -53.73 32.01
C ALA A 14 -19.71 -53.60 32.30
N ARG A 15 -19.10 -54.68 32.82
CA ARG A 15 -17.64 -54.82 32.93
C ARG A 15 -17.08 -55.06 31.53
N ALA A 16 -16.24 -54.14 31.05
CA ALA A 16 -15.45 -54.34 29.84
C ALA A 16 -14.31 -55.34 30.10
N SER A 17 -14.16 -56.32 29.19
CA SER A 17 -13.22 -57.43 29.26
C SER A 17 -11.73 -56.99 29.20
N PRO A 18 -10.78 -57.75 29.79
CA PRO A 18 -9.38 -57.33 29.95
C PRO A 18 -8.52 -57.33 28.67
N SER A 19 -9.05 -57.77 27.53
CA SER A 19 -8.26 -57.97 26.29
C SER A 19 -7.99 -56.68 25.49
N THR A 20 -8.71 -55.59 25.75
CA THR A 20 -8.56 -54.31 25.01
C THR A 20 -7.52 -53.36 25.60
N ARG A 21 -6.93 -53.66 26.75
CA ARG A 21 -5.86 -52.83 27.35
C ARG A 21 -4.45 -53.13 26.80
N ARG A 22 -4.21 -54.33 26.26
CA ARG A 22 -2.87 -54.72 25.78
C ARG A 22 -2.58 -54.19 24.37
N THR A 23 -3.59 -54.15 23.50
CA THR A 23 -3.49 -53.56 22.14
C THR A 23 -3.39 -52.04 22.19
N LYS A 24 -4.12 -51.36 23.08
CA LYS A 24 -4.01 -49.89 23.25
C LYS A 24 -2.66 -49.41 23.81
N ARG A 25 -1.89 -50.26 24.52
CA ARG A 25 -0.54 -49.90 24.99
C ARG A 25 0.48 -50.06 23.86
N LEU A 26 0.43 -51.15 23.11
CA LEU A 26 1.31 -51.37 21.95
C LEU A 26 1.07 -50.35 20.83
N SER A 27 -0.17 -49.98 20.51
CA SER A 27 -0.45 -48.93 19.52
C SER A 27 -0.03 -47.54 19.98
N ARG A 28 -0.01 -47.28 21.29
CA ARG A 28 0.41 -45.99 21.86
C ARG A 28 1.93 -45.88 21.96
N ASP A 29 2.61 -46.99 22.26
CA ASP A 29 4.06 -47.06 22.27
C ASP A 29 4.60 -47.00 20.84
N VAL A 30 4.03 -47.73 19.87
CA VAL A 30 4.38 -47.62 18.44
C VAL A 30 4.11 -46.21 17.89
N ALA A 31 2.97 -45.59 18.23
CA ALA A 31 2.72 -44.20 17.85
C ALA A 31 3.68 -43.20 18.54
N LEU A 32 4.22 -43.51 19.72
CA LEU A 32 5.22 -42.69 20.41
C LEU A 32 6.62 -42.88 19.80
N THR A 33 6.97 -44.10 19.36
CA THR A 33 8.22 -44.36 18.62
C THR A 33 8.15 -43.77 17.22
N GLU A 34 7.05 -43.93 16.47
CA GLU A 34 6.84 -43.29 15.16
C GLU A 34 6.83 -41.77 15.27
N LYS A 35 6.25 -41.21 16.34
CA LYS A 35 6.32 -39.77 16.58
C LYS A 35 7.73 -39.33 16.95
N LYS A 36 8.47 -40.09 17.76
CA LYS A 36 9.89 -39.81 18.06
C LYS A 36 10.77 -39.94 16.82
N GLN A 37 10.51 -40.90 15.96
CA GLN A 37 11.24 -41.16 14.73
C GLN A 37 10.88 -40.12 13.66
N GLN A 38 9.62 -39.68 13.57
CA GLN A 38 9.23 -38.50 12.79
C GLN A 38 9.81 -37.19 13.33
N THR A 39 10.02 -37.06 14.65
CA THR A 39 10.75 -35.92 15.22
C THR A 39 12.25 -36.00 14.91
N GLN A 40 12.85 -37.19 14.96
CA GLN A 40 14.27 -37.42 14.60
C GLN A 40 14.54 -37.29 13.09
N ASP A 41 13.62 -37.71 12.24
CA ASP A 41 13.70 -37.54 10.79
C ASP A 41 13.34 -36.08 10.38
N ARG A 42 12.59 -35.35 11.22
CA ARG A 42 12.47 -33.87 11.14
C ARG A 42 13.71 -33.12 11.67
N GLU A 43 14.54 -33.75 12.49
CA GLU A 43 15.78 -33.16 13.04
C GLU A 43 16.94 -33.17 12.03
N ARG A 44 16.85 -33.95 10.95
CA ARG A 44 17.68 -33.70 9.76
C ARG A 44 16.96 -32.70 8.87
N TRP A 45 17.40 -31.44 8.95
CA TRP A 45 17.05 -30.41 7.97
C TRP A 45 17.26 -30.96 6.56
N ASP A 46 16.17 -31.21 5.83
CA ASP A 46 16.24 -31.59 4.42
C ASP A 46 16.35 -30.30 3.59
N PRO A 47 17.55 -29.97 3.07
CA PRO A 47 17.81 -28.68 2.41
C PRO A 47 17.10 -28.55 1.06
N HIS A 48 16.41 -29.59 0.56
CA HIS A 48 16.09 -29.74 -0.86
C HIS A 48 15.28 -28.57 -1.45
N GLY A 49 14.36 -27.97 -0.69
CA GLY A 49 13.55 -26.83 -1.17
C GLY A 49 14.35 -25.53 -1.35
N ILE A 50 15.16 -25.15 -0.36
CA ILE A 50 15.94 -23.90 -0.38
C ILE A 50 17.21 -24.05 -1.24
N THR A 51 17.83 -25.23 -1.24
CA THR A 51 19.08 -25.50 -1.98
C THR A 51 18.89 -25.45 -3.48
N GLN A 52 17.78 -25.99 -3.99
CA GLN A 52 17.47 -25.96 -5.43
C GLN A 52 17.12 -24.55 -5.91
N ASP A 53 16.46 -23.75 -5.05
CA ASP A 53 16.19 -22.33 -5.26
C ASP A 53 17.49 -21.48 -5.24
N LEU A 54 18.44 -21.78 -4.35
CA LEU A 54 19.74 -21.10 -4.24
C LEU A 54 20.64 -21.42 -5.45
N ILE A 55 20.63 -22.66 -5.93
CA ILE A 55 21.32 -23.07 -7.15
C ILE A 55 20.77 -22.31 -8.37
N THR A 56 19.44 -22.18 -8.48
CA THR A 56 18.78 -21.44 -9.56
C THR A 56 19.20 -19.96 -9.56
N HIS A 57 19.45 -19.36 -8.39
CA HIS A 57 19.89 -17.97 -8.27
C HIS A 57 21.39 -17.75 -8.50
N HIS A 58 22.24 -18.74 -8.19
CA HIS A 58 23.66 -18.65 -8.53
C HIS A 58 23.88 -18.59 -10.05
N VAL A 59 22.97 -19.18 -10.82
CA VAL A 59 22.94 -19.14 -12.30
C VAL A 59 22.41 -17.79 -12.83
N LEU A 60 21.84 -16.91 -11.99
CA LEU A 60 21.12 -15.69 -12.41
C LEU A 60 21.88 -14.36 -12.14
N ASP A 61 23.20 -14.39 -11.91
CA ASP A 61 24.11 -13.24 -11.71
C ASP A 61 23.89 -12.40 -10.42
N ASP A 62 24.93 -12.34 -9.55
CA ASP A 62 25.41 -11.18 -8.76
C ASP A 62 26.05 -11.54 -7.39
N ILE A 63 25.96 -12.78 -6.92
CA ILE A 63 26.58 -13.19 -5.66
C ILE A 63 27.74 -14.14 -5.99
N GLY A 64 28.98 -13.65 -5.92
CA GLY A 64 30.21 -14.42 -6.19
C GLY A 64 30.50 -15.55 -5.19
N ILE A 65 29.47 -16.09 -4.54
CA ILE A 65 29.54 -17.13 -3.51
C ILE A 65 28.84 -18.38 -4.06
N GLY A 66 29.53 -19.52 -4.01
CA GLY A 66 28.96 -20.80 -4.47
C GLY A 66 27.79 -21.29 -3.58
N PRO A 67 26.77 -21.97 -4.14
CA PRO A 67 25.63 -22.50 -3.39
C PRO A 67 26.03 -23.38 -2.21
N GLN A 68 27.09 -24.18 -2.37
CA GLN A 68 27.64 -25.04 -1.33
C GLN A 68 28.09 -24.27 -0.09
N HIS A 69 28.64 -23.08 -0.29
CA HIS A 69 29.11 -22.20 0.79
C HIS A 69 27.92 -21.57 1.53
N MET A 70 26.87 -21.18 0.79
CA MET A 70 25.64 -20.66 1.39
C MET A 70 24.90 -21.74 2.21
N VAL A 71 24.80 -22.96 1.67
CA VAL A 71 24.17 -24.09 2.37
C VAL A 71 24.97 -24.46 3.61
N GLY A 72 26.30 -24.54 3.50
CA GLY A 72 27.18 -24.81 4.64
C GLY A 72 27.08 -23.75 5.73
N PHE A 73 27.02 -22.47 5.35
CA PHE A 73 26.76 -21.36 6.26
C PHE A 73 25.42 -21.53 6.99
N LEU A 74 24.33 -21.81 6.26
CA LEU A 74 22.99 -21.96 6.85
C LEU A 74 22.93 -23.11 7.85
N ASN A 75 23.55 -24.25 7.51
CA ASN A 75 23.69 -25.39 8.41
C ASN A 75 24.38 -24.99 9.71
N ALA A 76 25.61 -24.48 9.61
CA ALA A 76 26.41 -24.10 10.75
C ALA A 76 25.72 -23.02 11.61
N PHE A 77 25.08 -22.04 10.97
CA PHE A 77 24.31 -21.02 11.67
C PHE A 77 23.11 -21.61 12.42
N SER A 78 22.32 -22.46 11.75
CA SER A 78 21.13 -23.10 12.33
C SER A 78 21.46 -24.00 13.53
N GLU A 79 22.57 -24.74 13.46
CA GLU A 79 23.08 -25.57 14.55
C GLU A 79 23.49 -24.70 15.75
N THR A 80 24.09 -23.53 15.48
CA THR A 80 24.58 -22.62 16.52
C THR A 80 23.43 -21.94 17.27
N VAL A 81 22.39 -21.49 16.57
CA VAL A 81 21.25 -20.77 17.20
C VAL A 81 20.24 -21.73 17.85
N GLY A 82 20.19 -22.98 17.38
CA GLY A 82 19.33 -24.03 17.90
C GLY A 82 17.83 -23.75 17.72
N PRO A 83 16.95 -24.63 18.25
CA PRO A 83 15.53 -24.60 17.94
C PRO A 83 14.69 -23.58 18.69
N SER A 84 15.31 -22.57 19.27
CA SER A 84 14.58 -21.58 20.03
C SER A 84 13.68 -20.74 19.12
N SER A 85 12.43 -20.54 19.51
CA SER A 85 11.53 -19.60 18.84
C SER A 85 11.86 -18.14 19.17
N GLN A 86 12.62 -17.89 20.23
CA GLN A 86 13.09 -16.56 20.59
C GLN A 86 14.42 -16.27 19.88
N PRO A 87 14.51 -15.17 19.11
CA PRO A 87 15.77 -14.80 18.49
C PRO A 87 16.81 -14.51 19.58
N ARG A 88 17.88 -15.30 19.60
CA ARG A 88 19.05 -15.09 20.45
C ARG A 88 20.19 -14.71 19.51
N PRO A 89 20.53 -13.42 19.40
CA PRO A 89 21.60 -13.01 18.51
C PRO A 89 22.90 -13.69 18.94
N LEU A 90 23.68 -14.19 17.97
CA LEU A 90 25.01 -14.70 18.24
C LEU A 90 25.93 -13.56 18.71
N GLU A 91 26.94 -13.91 19.49
CA GLU A 91 28.00 -12.94 19.80
C GLU A 91 28.72 -12.52 18.52
N ARG A 92 29.13 -11.24 18.43
CA ARG A 92 29.77 -10.69 17.22
C ARG A 92 31.00 -11.50 16.77
N SER A 93 31.77 -12.06 17.71
CA SER A 93 32.93 -12.90 17.44
C SER A 93 32.56 -14.25 16.79
N GLN A 94 31.45 -14.85 17.22
CA GLN A 94 30.91 -16.10 16.67
C GLN A 94 30.32 -15.85 15.28
N TRP A 95 29.54 -14.78 15.14
CA TRP A 95 28.99 -14.35 13.86
C TRP A 95 30.08 -14.09 12.82
N LYS A 96 31.10 -13.29 13.18
CA LYS A 96 32.26 -13.02 12.33
C LYS A 96 32.93 -14.30 11.85
N ARG A 97 33.17 -15.25 12.76
CA ARG A 97 33.81 -16.53 12.43
C ARG A 97 33.00 -17.31 11.39
N LEU A 98 31.68 -17.44 11.59
CA LEU A 98 30.80 -18.16 10.67
C LEU A 98 30.76 -17.51 9.28
N VAL A 99 30.67 -16.18 9.22
CA VAL A 99 30.66 -15.45 7.94
C VAL A 99 32.01 -15.61 7.23
N GLN A 100 33.13 -15.45 7.94
CA GLN A 100 34.46 -15.58 7.33
C GLN A 100 34.76 -17.00 6.85
N GLU A 101 34.37 -18.02 7.64
CA GLU A 101 34.61 -19.43 7.32
C GLU A 101 33.84 -19.88 6.07
N TRP A 102 32.57 -19.48 5.96
CA TRP A 102 31.70 -20.00 4.92
C TRP A 102 31.51 -19.05 3.74
N LEU A 103 31.42 -17.74 3.98
CA LEU A 103 31.12 -16.73 2.95
C LEU A 103 32.35 -15.90 2.55
N GLY A 104 33.43 -15.96 3.31
CA GLY A 104 34.72 -15.32 3.03
C GLY A 104 34.91 -13.95 3.70
N GLU A 105 36.17 -13.51 3.80
CA GLU A 105 36.53 -12.25 4.47
C GLU A 105 35.98 -11.00 3.78
N ALA A 106 35.85 -11.03 2.45
CA ALA A 106 35.27 -9.92 1.69
C ALA A 106 33.82 -9.64 2.12
N VAL A 107 33.02 -10.69 2.34
CA VAL A 107 31.62 -10.55 2.78
C VAL A 107 31.53 -9.93 4.17
N TRP A 108 32.43 -10.30 5.08
CA TRP A 108 32.51 -9.69 6.42
C TRP A 108 32.95 -8.22 6.35
N ALA A 109 34.00 -7.90 5.59
CA ALA A 109 34.49 -6.53 5.43
C ALA A 109 33.41 -5.62 4.79
N GLU A 110 32.61 -6.17 3.89
CA GLU A 110 31.48 -5.49 3.27
C GLU A 110 30.28 -5.37 4.23
N GLU A 111 30.07 -6.32 5.13
CA GLU A 111 29.07 -6.22 6.22
C GLU A 111 29.43 -5.10 7.21
N GLU A 112 30.70 -4.98 7.62
CA GLU A 112 31.17 -3.91 8.52
C GLU A 112 31.08 -2.52 7.89
N THR A 113 31.15 -2.43 6.56
CA THR A 113 31.04 -1.17 5.81
C THR A 113 29.63 -0.91 5.27
N GLY A 114 28.69 -1.85 5.43
CA GLY A 114 27.32 -1.75 4.90
C GLY A 114 27.23 -1.81 3.37
N SER A 115 28.21 -2.41 2.69
CA SER A 115 28.31 -2.50 1.23
C SER A 115 27.87 -3.87 0.68
N LYS A 116 28.22 -4.23 -0.58
CA LYS A 116 27.60 -5.29 -1.40
C LYS A 116 27.53 -6.68 -0.76
N GLY A 117 28.47 -7.08 0.09
CA GLY A 117 28.49 -8.39 0.76
C GLY A 117 27.36 -8.59 1.77
N SER A 118 26.79 -7.49 2.28
CA SER A 118 25.53 -7.54 3.02
C SER A 118 24.39 -8.13 2.18
N GLN A 119 24.43 -7.98 0.85
CA GLN A 119 23.36 -8.42 -0.06
C GLN A 119 23.19 -9.95 -0.06
N ALA A 120 24.28 -10.73 0.08
CA ALA A 120 24.20 -12.18 0.15
C ALA A 120 23.46 -12.65 1.41
N LEU A 121 23.83 -12.08 2.57
CA LEU A 121 23.20 -12.34 3.86
C LEU A 121 21.73 -11.90 3.85
N TRP A 122 21.43 -10.74 3.25
CA TRP A 122 20.07 -10.24 3.05
C TRP A 122 19.21 -11.18 2.19
N ILE A 123 19.77 -11.70 1.11
CA ILE A 123 19.07 -12.64 0.21
C ILE A 123 18.74 -13.93 0.94
N LEU A 124 19.70 -14.50 1.68
CA LEU A 124 19.49 -15.71 2.48
C LEU A 124 18.42 -15.49 3.56
N MET A 125 18.57 -14.43 4.34
CA MET A 125 17.61 -14.07 5.39
C MET A 125 16.20 -13.87 4.83
N ARG A 126 16.06 -13.12 3.73
CA ARG A 126 14.75 -12.89 3.09
C ARG A 126 14.12 -14.19 2.60
N ARG A 127 14.90 -15.11 2.05
CA ARG A 127 14.40 -16.42 1.59
C ARG A 127 13.88 -17.24 2.73
N LEU A 128 14.63 -17.31 3.82
CA LEU A 128 14.22 -17.99 5.05
C LEU A 128 12.92 -17.41 5.61
N LEU A 129 12.77 -16.08 5.61
CA LEU A 129 11.55 -15.43 6.11
C LEU A 129 10.34 -15.61 5.17
N VAL A 130 10.52 -15.54 3.85
CA VAL A 130 9.41 -15.50 2.88
C VAL A 130 8.98 -16.88 2.41
N ARG A 131 9.94 -17.79 2.15
CA ARG A 131 9.68 -19.11 1.56
C ARG A 131 9.92 -20.29 2.52
N GLY A 132 10.51 -20.01 3.68
CA GLY A 132 10.80 -21.02 4.68
C GLY A 132 9.57 -21.62 5.34
N VAL A 133 9.68 -22.88 5.77
CA VAL A 133 8.75 -23.46 6.77
C VAL A 133 8.98 -22.81 8.14
N ASP A 134 8.14 -23.10 9.14
CA ASP A 134 8.25 -22.53 10.50
C ASP A 134 9.69 -22.51 11.06
N TRP A 135 10.44 -23.59 10.81
CA TRP A 135 11.84 -23.71 11.20
C TRP A 135 12.75 -22.69 10.50
N ASP A 136 12.71 -22.66 9.16
CA ASP A 136 13.52 -21.76 8.35
C ASP A 136 13.22 -20.30 8.68
N ARG A 137 11.94 -19.96 8.92
CA ARG A 137 11.56 -18.60 9.38
C ARG A 137 12.15 -18.26 10.73
N ALA A 138 12.18 -19.21 11.67
CA ALA A 138 12.85 -19.02 12.94
C ALA A 138 14.36 -18.74 12.73
N VAL A 139 15.03 -19.54 11.91
CA VAL A 139 16.45 -19.33 11.55
C VAL A 139 16.65 -17.95 10.89
N GLY A 140 15.78 -17.56 9.96
CA GLY A 140 15.81 -16.24 9.31
C GLY A 140 15.67 -15.09 10.31
N ARG A 141 14.80 -15.24 11.32
CA ARG A 141 14.69 -14.26 12.42
C ARG A 141 15.95 -14.20 13.26
N HIS A 142 16.52 -15.34 13.65
CA HIS A 142 17.80 -15.37 14.38
C HIS A 142 18.90 -14.68 13.59
N MET A 143 18.96 -14.91 12.29
CA MET A 143 19.92 -14.27 11.39
C MET A 143 19.73 -12.76 11.37
N LEU A 144 18.50 -12.28 11.18
CA LEU A 144 18.17 -10.86 11.18
C LEU A 144 18.55 -10.16 12.50
N TYR A 145 18.23 -10.77 13.65
CA TYR A 145 18.61 -10.23 14.96
C TYR A 145 20.12 -10.29 15.22
N THR A 146 20.79 -11.33 14.73
CA THR A 146 22.26 -11.45 14.81
C THR A 146 22.93 -10.36 13.99
N MET A 147 22.48 -10.12 12.75
CA MET A 147 22.96 -9.02 11.91
C MET A 147 22.75 -7.66 12.60
N SER A 148 21.57 -7.44 13.19
CA SER A 148 21.31 -6.22 13.97
C SER A 148 22.26 -6.07 15.17
N ALA A 149 22.55 -7.16 15.90
CA ALA A 149 23.47 -7.14 17.03
C ALA A 149 24.94 -6.95 16.60
N ALA A 150 25.28 -7.38 15.39
CA ALA A 150 26.60 -7.17 14.78
C ALA A 150 26.83 -5.73 14.30
N GLY A 151 25.78 -4.89 14.27
CA GLY A 151 25.85 -3.49 13.85
C GLY A 151 25.28 -3.19 12.47
N ASN A 152 24.55 -4.14 11.86
CA ASN A 152 23.93 -3.91 10.55
C ASN A 152 22.71 -2.97 10.67
N ALA A 153 22.85 -1.73 10.20
CA ALA A 153 21.81 -0.70 10.27
C ALA A 153 20.51 -1.12 9.56
N SER A 154 20.60 -1.66 8.34
CA SER A 154 19.43 -2.12 7.58
C SER A 154 18.65 -3.21 8.34
N ALA A 155 19.34 -4.10 9.06
CA ALA A 155 18.69 -5.20 9.78
C ALA A 155 17.91 -4.65 10.98
N THR A 156 18.52 -3.72 11.69
CA THR A 156 17.88 -2.97 12.77
C THR A 156 16.66 -2.19 12.29
N ILE A 157 16.81 -1.47 11.17
CA ILE A 157 15.73 -0.71 10.56
C ILE A 157 14.56 -1.62 10.17
N HIS A 158 14.83 -2.79 9.57
CA HIS A 158 13.81 -3.78 9.21
C HIS A 158 13.07 -4.34 10.44
N ILE A 159 13.80 -4.77 11.48
CA ILE A 159 13.22 -5.25 12.75
C ILE A 159 12.31 -4.18 13.36
N MET A 160 12.81 -2.95 13.45
CA MET A 160 12.10 -1.85 14.11
C MET A 160 10.92 -1.35 13.28
N SER A 161 10.99 -1.37 11.94
CA SER A 161 9.87 -1.05 11.07
C SER A 161 8.76 -2.08 11.20
N HIS A 162 9.10 -3.37 11.22
CA HIS A 162 8.11 -4.41 11.45
C HIS A 162 7.50 -4.33 12.85
N ALA A 163 8.30 -4.00 13.88
CA ALA A 163 7.78 -3.75 15.22
C ALA A 163 6.82 -2.55 15.25
N LEU A 164 7.14 -1.47 14.53
CA LEU A 164 6.27 -0.30 14.41
C LEU A 164 4.97 -0.62 13.65
N MET A 165 5.03 -1.40 12.57
CA MET A 165 3.82 -1.86 11.87
C MET A 165 2.95 -2.73 12.79
N GLY A 166 3.56 -3.65 13.51
CA GLY A 166 2.89 -4.49 14.50
C GLY A 166 2.33 -3.69 15.69
N SER A 167 2.87 -2.50 15.98
CA SER A 167 2.42 -1.67 17.09
C SER A 167 1.00 -1.12 16.89
N LYS A 168 0.54 -1.01 15.64
CA LYS A 168 -0.86 -0.71 15.30
C LYS A 168 -1.84 -1.74 15.89
N LEU A 169 -1.41 -3.00 15.98
CA LEU A 169 -2.16 -4.09 16.59
C LEU A 169 -1.84 -4.24 18.09
N HIS A 170 -0.61 -3.90 18.48
CA HIS A 170 -0.11 -4.06 19.85
C HIS A 170 0.74 -2.86 20.29
N ARG A 171 0.13 -1.86 20.93
CA ARG A 171 0.79 -0.58 21.26
C ARG A 171 2.14 -0.72 21.97
N ASN A 172 2.32 -1.75 22.80
CA ASN A 172 3.53 -1.95 23.61
C ASN A 172 4.62 -2.80 22.91
N LEU A 173 4.44 -3.19 21.64
CA LEU A 173 5.38 -4.09 20.96
C LEU A 173 6.77 -3.45 20.82
N VAL A 174 6.83 -2.16 20.50
CA VAL A 174 8.08 -1.39 20.34
C VAL A 174 8.85 -1.27 21.66
N ASP A 175 8.16 -1.36 22.79
CA ASP A 175 8.74 -1.30 24.13
C ASP A 175 9.08 -2.69 24.71
N SER A 176 8.94 -3.75 23.92
CA SER A 176 9.26 -5.10 24.38
C SER A 176 10.75 -5.27 24.67
N SER A 177 11.08 -6.08 25.69
CA SER A 177 12.48 -6.34 26.09
C SER A 177 13.31 -6.99 24.98
N ALA A 178 12.67 -7.78 24.10
CA ALA A 178 13.31 -8.37 22.93
C ALA A 178 13.84 -7.32 21.93
N LEU A 179 13.25 -6.12 21.91
CA LEU A 179 13.64 -5.03 21.02
C LEU A 179 14.58 -4.02 21.68
N ALA A 180 14.97 -4.21 22.96
CA ALA A 180 15.84 -3.27 23.66
C ALA A 180 17.20 -3.09 22.94
N GLY A 181 17.79 -4.19 22.46
CA GLY A 181 19.03 -4.17 21.68
C GLY A 181 18.88 -3.43 20.35
N PRO A 182 17.99 -3.89 19.44
CA PRO A 182 17.70 -3.20 18.19
C PRO A 182 17.33 -1.73 18.36
N ARG A 183 16.53 -1.36 19.36
CA ARG A 183 16.17 0.04 19.64
C ARG A 183 17.37 0.89 20.06
N LYS A 184 18.26 0.37 20.91
CA LYS A 184 19.50 1.05 21.28
C LYS A 184 20.37 1.29 20.05
N HIS A 185 20.50 0.29 19.18
CA HIS A 185 21.27 0.42 17.96
C HIS A 185 20.62 1.40 16.96
N LEU A 186 19.29 1.37 16.79
CA LEU A 186 18.55 2.31 15.94
C LEU A 186 18.83 3.76 16.35
N ARG A 187 18.78 4.06 17.66
CA ARG A 187 19.10 5.40 18.17
C ARG A 187 20.52 5.82 17.84
N ALA A 188 21.50 4.93 18.04
CA ALA A 188 22.89 5.24 17.72
C ALA A 188 23.09 5.52 16.22
N VAL A 189 22.45 4.73 15.35
CA VAL A 189 22.49 4.96 13.89
C VAL A 189 21.78 6.27 13.52
N ALA A 190 20.61 6.55 14.07
CA ALA A 190 19.87 7.79 13.83
C ALA A 190 20.65 9.03 14.30
N GLU A 191 21.28 8.96 15.47
CA GLU A 191 22.08 10.05 16.05
C GLU A 191 23.38 10.32 15.27
N SER A 192 23.89 9.33 14.52
CA SER A 192 25.03 9.54 13.61
C SER A 192 24.70 10.43 12.41
N GLY A 193 23.41 10.58 12.06
CA GLY A 193 22.95 11.34 10.89
C GLY A 193 23.26 10.71 9.53
N ALA A 194 23.90 9.54 9.48
CA ALA A 194 24.36 8.92 8.23
C ALA A 194 23.26 8.17 7.46
N ASP A 195 22.31 7.54 8.16
CA ASP A 195 21.18 6.83 7.53
C ASP A 195 19.86 7.56 7.82
N PHE A 196 19.33 8.25 6.81
CA PHE A 196 18.08 8.99 6.93
C PHE A 196 16.89 8.09 7.30
N ARG A 197 16.90 6.81 6.92
CA ARG A 197 15.81 5.87 7.22
C ARG A 197 15.78 5.56 8.71
N ALA A 198 16.95 5.43 9.33
CA ALA A 198 17.05 5.24 10.78
C ALA A 198 16.51 6.47 11.53
N MET A 199 16.85 7.67 11.06
CA MET A 199 16.30 8.92 11.60
C MET A 199 14.78 9.00 11.46
N VAL A 200 14.24 8.68 10.28
CA VAL A 200 12.79 8.67 10.06
C VAL A 200 12.11 7.69 11.00
N LEU A 201 12.63 6.47 11.11
CA LEU A 201 12.05 5.43 11.94
C LEU A 201 12.11 5.77 13.44
N GLU A 202 13.23 6.29 13.94
CA GLU A 202 13.35 6.80 15.31
C GLU A 202 12.36 7.96 15.55
N GLY A 203 12.20 8.86 14.58
CA GLY A 203 11.21 9.92 14.65
C GLY A 203 9.77 9.40 14.74
N LYS A 204 9.42 8.35 13.99
CA LYS A 204 8.09 7.70 14.08
C LYS A 204 7.87 7.03 15.43
N ILE A 205 8.89 6.37 15.98
CA ILE A 205 8.83 5.79 17.33
C ILE A 205 8.67 6.89 18.38
N ALA A 206 9.39 8.01 18.23
CA ALA A 206 9.26 9.17 19.12
C ALA A 206 7.86 9.79 19.04
N TYR A 207 7.31 9.94 17.83
CA TYR A 207 5.95 10.43 17.62
C TYR A 207 4.90 9.52 18.28
N GLN A 208 5.01 8.20 18.09
CA GLN A 208 4.11 7.24 18.76
C GLN A 208 4.20 7.30 20.28
N ALA A 209 5.38 7.61 20.83
CA ALA A 209 5.60 7.80 22.27
C ALA A 209 5.13 9.18 22.78
N GLY A 210 4.56 10.04 21.93
CA GLY A 210 4.14 11.40 22.28
C GLY A 210 5.27 12.41 22.39
N ASN A 211 6.49 12.07 21.96
CA ASN A 211 7.63 12.99 21.91
C ASN A 211 7.77 13.61 20.52
N GLU A 212 6.88 14.56 20.25
CA GLU A 212 6.76 15.20 18.94
C GLU A 212 7.97 16.07 18.57
N GLU A 213 8.60 16.73 19.52
CA GLU A 213 9.80 17.55 19.28
C GLU A 213 11.00 16.70 18.84
N ARG A 214 11.17 15.50 19.43
CA ARG A 214 12.17 14.55 18.95
C ARG A 214 11.84 14.03 17.56
N ALA A 215 10.57 13.77 17.27
CA ALA A 215 10.14 13.36 15.93
C ALA A 215 10.50 14.43 14.87
N LEU A 216 10.16 15.70 15.14
CA LEU A 216 10.51 16.83 14.29
C LEU A 216 12.01 16.98 14.10
N ALA A 217 12.79 16.89 15.17
CA ALA A 217 14.25 17.01 15.09
C ALA A 217 14.85 15.91 14.20
N MET A 218 14.39 14.66 14.36
CA MET A 218 14.86 13.53 13.56
C MET A 218 14.46 13.67 12.08
N TRP A 219 13.20 14.01 11.79
CA TRP A 219 12.74 14.14 10.40
C TRP A 219 13.36 15.32 9.68
N ARG A 220 13.56 16.46 10.35
CA ARG A 220 14.27 17.61 9.78
C ARG A 220 15.74 17.29 9.51
N GLY A 221 16.41 16.64 10.46
CA GLY A 221 17.79 16.20 10.28
C GLY A 221 17.97 15.20 9.13
N ALA A 222 16.94 14.40 8.86
CA ALA A 222 16.95 13.41 7.79
C ALA A 222 16.80 14.00 6.37
N LEU A 223 16.31 15.23 6.22
CA LEU A 223 15.96 15.81 4.91
C LEU A 223 17.14 15.85 3.94
N ALA A 224 18.29 16.39 4.36
CA ALA A 224 19.44 16.56 3.48
C ALA A 224 20.00 15.21 3.01
N ALA A 225 20.12 14.24 3.92
CA ALA A 225 20.58 12.90 3.61
C ALA A 225 19.59 12.15 2.69
N ALA A 226 18.27 12.36 2.88
CA ALA A 226 17.25 11.76 2.04
C ALA A 226 17.27 12.31 0.59
N VAL A 227 17.46 13.62 0.42
CA VAL A 227 17.61 14.25 -0.91
C VAL A 227 18.85 13.73 -1.61
N GLN A 228 20.00 13.70 -0.94
CA GLN A 228 21.24 13.16 -1.51
C GLN A 228 21.10 11.69 -1.94
N ALA A 229 20.41 10.87 -1.13
CA ALA A 229 20.13 9.49 -1.47
C ALA A 229 19.19 9.37 -2.68
N GLY A 230 18.18 10.24 -2.79
CA GLY A 230 17.27 10.33 -3.93
C GLY A 230 17.99 10.67 -5.23
N ASP A 231 18.82 11.70 -5.21
CA ASP A 231 19.61 12.17 -6.35
C ASP A 231 20.56 11.06 -6.85
N ALA A 232 21.29 10.43 -5.92
CA ALA A 232 22.19 9.31 -6.24
C ALA A 232 21.45 8.11 -6.84
N MET A 233 20.23 7.83 -6.38
CA MET A 233 19.39 6.77 -6.93
C MET A 233 18.94 7.09 -8.35
N MET A 234 18.49 8.32 -8.60
CA MET A 234 18.04 8.74 -9.93
C MET A 234 19.18 8.70 -10.94
N GLU A 235 20.39 9.12 -10.54
CA GLU A 235 21.58 8.99 -11.36
C GLU A 235 21.92 7.53 -11.68
N LYS A 236 21.87 6.65 -10.66
CA LYS A 236 22.08 5.20 -10.85
C LYS A 236 21.04 4.60 -11.80
N ARG A 237 19.77 4.99 -11.67
CA ARG A 237 18.68 4.56 -12.56
C ARG A 237 18.91 5.03 -14.00
N ALA A 238 19.31 6.28 -14.21
CA ALA A 238 19.64 6.80 -15.53
C ALA A 238 20.77 5.99 -16.20
N ARG A 239 21.84 5.69 -15.46
CA ARG A 239 22.96 4.85 -15.93
C ARG A 239 22.53 3.40 -16.20
N ASN A 240 21.64 2.84 -15.37
CA ASN A 240 21.17 1.46 -15.51
C ASN A 240 20.14 1.28 -16.64
N GLN A 241 19.27 2.26 -16.88
CA GLN A 241 18.35 2.27 -18.02
C GLN A 241 19.08 2.26 -19.36
N GLN A 242 20.28 2.87 -19.42
CA GLN A 242 21.16 2.78 -20.59
C GLN A 242 21.83 1.40 -20.75
N ARG A 243 21.92 0.59 -19.69
CA ARG A 243 22.72 -0.65 -19.67
C ARG A 243 21.94 -1.95 -19.71
N ARG A 244 20.67 -2.02 -19.26
CA ARG A 244 19.90 -3.28 -19.24
C ARG A 244 18.40 -3.06 -19.51
N GLY A 245 17.85 -3.75 -20.50
CA GLY A 245 16.41 -3.86 -20.74
C GLY A 245 15.69 -4.56 -19.58
N GLN A 246 14.60 -3.94 -19.09
CA GLN A 246 13.49 -4.39 -18.21
C GLN A 246 13.72 -5.30 -16.97
N ARG A 247 14.84 -6.01 -16.79
CA ARG A 247 14.98 -7.09 -15.81
C ARG A 247 15.35 -6.68 -14.38
N GLY A 248 15.63 -5.40 -14.10
CA GLY A 248 16.00 -4.91 -12.76
C GLY A 248 14.84 -4.40 -11.88
N ARG A 249 13.60 -4.35 -12.37
CA ARG A 249 12.53 -3.54 -11.74
C ARG A 249 12.01 -4.02 -10.39
N TRP A 250 12.15 -5.29 -10.03
CA TRP A 250 11.45 -5.85 -8.87
C TRP A 250 12.24 -5.82 -7.55
N GLN A 251 13.57 -5.79 -7.60
CA GLN A 251 14.41 -5.70 -6.38
C GLN A 251 14.52 -4.25 -5.88
N GLU A 252 14.73 -3.28 -6.78
CA GLU A 252 14.76 -1.86 -6.40
C GLU A 252 13.41 -1.34 -5.88
N LEU A 253 12.27 -1.96 -6.25
CA LEU A 253 10.95 -1.50 -5.80
C LEU A 253 10.68 -1.83 -4.32
N MET A 254 11.26 -2.89 -3.78
CA MET A 254 10.94 -3.40 -2.43
C MET A 254 11.88 -2.86 -1.34
N GLU A 255 13.10 -2.41 -1.68
CA GLU A 255 14.03 -1.81 -0.71
C GLU A 255 13.60 -0.41 -0.25
N HIS A 256 12.65 0.22 -0.95
CA HIS A 256 12.11 1.55 -0.63
C HIS A 256 10.70 1.55 -0.07
N THR A 257 9.99 0.42 -0.08
CA THR A 257 8.60 0.34 0.43
C THR A 257 8.52 0.26 1.95
N GLU A 258 9.60 -0.10 2.63
CA GLU A 258 9.55 -0.35 4.09
C GLU A 258 9.52 0.93 4.94
N HIS A 259 9.81 2.10 4.35
CA HIS A 259 9.86 3.37 5.07
C HIS A 259 9.24 4.52 4.27
N THR A 260 8.39 5.27 4.96
CA THR A 260 8.00 6.61 4.55
C THR A 260 9.22 7.53 4.56
N THR A 261 9.20 8.52 3.68
CA THR A 261 10.26 9.53 3.55
C THR A 261 10.03 10.68 4.54
N PRO A 262 11.08 11.39 4.96
CA PRO A 262 10.97 12.41 6.01
C PRO A 262 10.01 13.54 5.64
N TRP A 263 9.92 13.91 4.35
CA TRP A 263 8.98 14.92 3.89
C TRP A 263 7.52 14.49 3.99
N ILE A 264 7.19 13.19 3.84
CA ILE A 264 5.82 12.70 4.05
C ILE A 264 5.43 12.88 5.52
N GLU A 265 6.31 12.45 6.44
CA GLU A 265 6.04 12.55 7.88
C GLU A 265 5.92 14.01 8.34
N LEU A 266 6.81 14.89 7.86
CA LEU A 266 6.74 16.33 8.13
C LEU A 266 5.48 16.98 7.55
N THR A 267 5.09 16.60 6.33
CA THR A 267 3.85 17.09 5.70
C THR A 267 2.64 16.74 6.57
N MET A 268 2.53 15.46 6.96
CA MET A 268 1.40 14.99 7.75
C MET A 268 1.36 15.62 9.13
N LEU A 269 2.49 15.70 9.84
CA LEU A 269 2.54 16.31 11.16
C LEU A 269 2.17 17.79 11.16
N HIS A 270 2.77 18.58 10.26
CA HIS A 270 2.46 20.01 10.15
C HIS A 270 1.01 20.23 9.71
N PHE A 271 0.47 19.37 8.84
CA PHE A 271 -0.94 19.44 8.45
C PHE A 271 -1.90 19.05 9.59
N GLU A 272 -1.56 18.05 10.40
CA GLU A 272 -2.30 17.69 11.61
C GLU A 272 -2.32 18.84 12.62
N ARG A 273 -1.16 19.48 12.85
CA ARG A 273 -1.06 20.71 13.67
C ARG A 273 -1.94 21.83 13.11
N TYR A 274 -1.88 22.09 11.81
CA TYR A 274 -2.74 23.07 11.15
C TYR A 274 -4.22 22.81 11.43
N ARG A 275 -4.71 21.58 11.22
CA ARG A 275 -6.12 21.22 11.48
C ARG A 275 -6.49 21.38 12.95
N ALA A 276 -5.62 20.96 13.87
CA ALA A 276 -5.85 21.10 15.31
C ALA A 276 -5.91 22.57 15.75
N ARG A 277 -5.04 23.43 15.20
CA ARG A 277 -5.03 24.87 15.49
C ARG A 277 -6.24 25.58 14.89
N LEU A 278 -6.63 25.21 13.66
CA LEU A 278 -7.83 25.73 13.00
C LEU A 278 -9.10 25.41 13.81
N ALA A 279 -9.17 24.22 14.42
CA ALA A 279 -10.27 23.83 15.31
C ALA A 279 -10.24 24.50 16.69
N ALA A 280 -9.14 25.18 17.06
CA ALA A 280 -8.95 25.82 18.36
C ALA A 280 -8.57 27.31 18.22
N PRO A 281 -9.41 28.16 17.58
CA PRO A 281 -9.08 29.55 17.26
C PRO A 281 -8.87 30.45 18.48
N GLN A 282 -9.32 30.02 19.67
CA GLN A 282 -9.10 30.75 20.92
C GLN A 282 -7.66 30.60 21.46
N ARG A 283 -6.92 29.57 21.02
CA ARG A 283 -5.57 29.25 21.53
C ARG A 283 -4.44 29.69 20.60
N TYR A 284 -4.73 29.87 19.31
CA TYR A 284 -3.73 30.12 18.29
C TYR A 284 -4.16 31.26 17.39
N THR A 285 -3.20 32.09 17.02
CA THR A 285 -3.43 33.16 16.05
C THR A 285 -3.59 32.59 14.64
N LEU A 286 -4.29 33.31 13.75
CA LEU A 286 -4.38 32.93 12.34
C LEU A 286 -2.99 32.78 11.70
N ALA A 287 -2.05 33.67 12.01
CA ALA A 287 -0.68 33.61 11.52
C ALA A 287 0.04 32.30 11.92
N GLN A 288 -0.07 31.87 13.18
CA GLN A 288 0.50 30.60 13.64
C GLN A 288 -0.16 29.38 13.00
N THR A 289 -1.45 29.47 12.67
CA THR A 289 -2.16 28.40 11.97
C THR A 289 -1.69 28.30 10.53
N MET A 290 -1.58 29.43 9.83
CA MET A 290 -1.12 29.49 8.44
C MET A 290 0.36 29.09 8.28
N ASP A 291 1.22 29.44 9.24
CA ASP A 291 2.64 29.01 9.26
C ASP A 291 2.79 27.47 9.29
N GLU A 292 1.91 26.73 9.99
CA GLU A 292 1.94 25.26 9.94
C GLU A 292 1.48 24.72 8.57
N LEU A 293 0.50 25.38 7.94
CA LEU A 293 0.08 25.01 6.59
C LEU A 293 1.20 25.25 5.56
N GLU A 294 1.92 26.37 5.67
CA GLU A 294 3.07 26.69 4.82
C GLU A 294 4.22 25.71 5.01
N ARG A 295 4.53 25.33 6.26
CA ARG A 295 5.54 24.29 6.55
C ARG A 295 5.15 22.93 6.01
N ALA A 296 3.87 22.56 6.13
CA ALA A 296 3.35 21.32 5.54
C ALA A 296 3.50 21.34 4.01
N ARG A 297 3.16 22.46 3.38
CA ARG A 297 3.30 22.64 1.92
C ARG A 297 4.76 22.55 1.49
N ALA A 298 5.67 23.27 2.16
CA ALA A 298 7.09 23.28 1.82
C ALA A 298 7.73 21.88 1.94
N ALA A 299 7.38 21.11 2.98
CA ALA A 299 7.81 19.72 3.09
C ALA A 299 7.26 18.87 1.93
N CYS A 300 5.98 19.05 1.57
CA CYS A 300 5.35 18.32 0.48
C CYS A 300 5.95 18.67 -0.89
N GLU A 301 6.29 19.94 -1.12
CA GLU A 301 6.97 20.42 -2.33
C GLU A 301 8.37 19.80 -2.48
N LEU A 302 9.11 19.66 -1.38
CA LEU A 302 10.40 18.97 -1.40
C LEU A 302 10.25 17.50 -1.85
N GLY A 303 9.22 16.80 -1.35
CA GLY A 303 8.90 15.45 -1.81
C GLY A 303 8.52 15.39 -3.29
N CYS A 304 7.72 16.35 -3.76
CA CYS A 304 7.39 16.47 -5.18
C CYS A 304 8.63 16.75 -6.05
N ALA A 305 9.58 17.54 -5.57
CA ALA A 305 10.84 17.79 -6.27
C ALA A 305 11.72 16.52 -6.40
N GLN A 306 11.51 15.54 -5.52
CA GLN A 306 12.14 14.22 -5.55
C GLN A 306 11.28 13.17 -6.30
N ASP A 307 10.26 13.61 -7.05
CA ASP A 307 9.28 12.76 -7.76
C ASP A 307 8.60 11.70 -6.85
N ASP A 308 8.43 11.99 -5.56
CA ASP A 308 7.79 11.08 -4.59
C ASP A 308 6.27 10.97 -4.85
N PRO A 309 5.73 9.77 -5.15
CA PRO A 309 4.34 9.59 -5.55
C PRO A 309 3.33 9.99 -4.48
N THR A 310 3.62 9.71 -3.21
CA THR A 310 2.73 10.04 -2.09
C THR A 310 2.71 11.54 -1.83
N SER A 311 3.84 12.22 -2.00
CA SER A 311 3.94 13.68 -1.91
C SER A 311 3.16 14.36 -3.02
N HIS A 312 3.25 13.87 -4.25
CA HIS A 312 2.39 14.34 -5.34
C HIS A 312 0.90 14.15 -5.01
N PHE A 313 0.51 12.98 -4.49
CA PHE A 313 -0.87 12.74 -4.08
C PHE A 313 -1.33 13.69 -2.95
N HIS A 314 -0.50 13.87 -1.91
CA HIS A 314 -0.78 14.81 -0.82
C HIS A 314 -0.84 16.26 -1.30
N MET A 315 0.00 16.65 -2.26
CA MET A 315 -0.05 17.98 -2.87
C MET A 315 -1.42 18.23 -3.49
N ALA A 316 -1.94 17.26 -4.25
CA ALA A 316 -3.24 17.34 -4.90
C ALA A 316 -4.43 17.20 -3.93
N GLN A 317 -4.29 16.60 -2.76
CA GLN A 317 -5.42 16.36 -1.83
C GLN A 317 -5.47 17.34 -0.67
N LEU A 318 -4.34 17.61 -0.02
CA LEU A 318 -4.28 18.42 1.20
C LEU A 318 -4.27 19.92 0.92
N PHE A 319 -3.70 20.32 -0.22
CA PHE A 319 -3.54 21.73 -0.60
C PHE A 319 -4.38 22.10 -1.83
N ARG A 320 -5.43 21.31 -2.10
CA ARG A 320 -6.37 21.62 -3.18
C ARG A 320 -7.14 22.90 -2.88
N GLU A 321 -7.46 23.62 -3.93
CA GLU A 321 -8.38 24.73 -3.85
C GLU A 321 -9.81 24.22 -3.68
N SER A 322 -10.65 25.05 -3.07
CA SER A 322 -12.07 24.78 -2.88
C SER A 322 -12.89 25.97 -3.34
N HIS A 323 -14.06 25.66 -3.87
CA HIS A 323 -15.12 26.63 -4.14
C HIS A 323 -15.69 27.21 -2.85
N ALA A 324 -16.48 28.27 -2.97
CA ALA A 324 -17.15 28.91 -1.83
C ALA A 324 -18.11 27.97 -1.07
N ASP A 325 -18.64 26.95 -1.75
CA ASP A 325 -19.50 25.91 -1.16
C ASP A 325 -18.71 24.76 -0.52
N GLY A 326 -17.37 24.81 -0.55
CA GLY A 326 -16.47 23.79 -0.03
C GLY A 326 -16.22 22.61 -0.98
N SER A 327 -16.85 22.59 -2.16
CA SER A 327 -16.56 21.57 -3.17
C SER A 327 -15.11 21.72 -3.71
N PRO A 328 -14.46 20.63 -4.11
CA PRO A 328 -13.09 20.69 -4.63
C PRO A 328 -13.06 21.44 -5.96
N ARG A 329 -12.12 22.37 -6.09
CA ARG A 329 -11.81 23.04 -7.35
C ARG A 329 -10.68 22.30 -8.06
N TYR A 330 -10.93 21.85 -9.29
CA TYR A 330 -9.95 21.07 -10.05
C TYR A 330 -9.10 21.98 -10.94
N THR A 331 -7.89 22.31 -10.47
CA THR A 331 -6.92 23.16 -11.19
C THR A 331 -5.90 22.34 -11.99
N SER A 332 -5.15 23.01 -12.85
CA SER A 332 -4.01 22.43 -13.58
C SER A 332 -2.98 21.83 -12.62
N SER A 333 -2.71 22.50 -11.50
CA SER A 333 -1.84 22.01 -10.43
C SER A 333 -2.36 20.70 -9.83
N TRP A 334 -3.66 20.62 -9.52
CA TRP A 334 -4.28 19.37 -9.06
C TRP A 334 -4.07 18.25 -10.06
N LEU A 335 -4.36 18.49 -11.34
CA LEU A 335 -4.25 17.49 -12.39
C LEU A 335 -2.80 17.04 -12.60
N TYR A 336 -1.84 17.97 -12.52
CA TYR A 336 -0.40 17.68 -12.60
C TYR A 336 0.02 16.69 -11.53
N HIS A 337 -0.23 17.05 -10.27
CA HIS A 337 0.20 16.27 -9.14
C HIS A 337 -0.54 14.93 -9.07
N MET A 338 -1.84 14.89 -9.36
CA MET A 338 -2.61 13.65 -9.41
C MET A 338 -2.12 12.70 -10.52
N THR A 339 -1.84 13.23 -11.72
CA THR A 339 -1.33 12.45 -12.85
C THR A 339 0.08 11.91 -12.58
N LYS A 340 0.97 12.73 -12.00
CA LYS A 340 2.30 12.31 -11.56
C LYS A 340 2.24 11.17 -10.55
N ALA A 341 1.41 11.31 -9.51
CA ALA A 341 1.22 10.26 -8.50
C ALA A 341 0.67 8.97 -9.13
N ALA A 342 -0.36 9.07 -9.98
CA ALA A 342 -0.99 7.93 -10.63
C ALA A 342 -0.03 7.21 -11.60
N ALA A 343 0.75 7.97 -12.39
CA ALA A 343 1.75 7.42 -13.31
C ALA A 343 2.88 6.69 -12.56
N SER A 344 3.23 7.19 -11.37
CA SER A 344 4.13 6.53 -10.41
C SER A 344 3.46 5.41 -9.60
N ARG A 345 2.30 4.91 -10.07
CA ARG A 345 1.55 3.77 -9.53
C ARG A 345 0.97 3.97 -8.13
N HIS A 346 0.74 5.21 -7.70
CA HIS A 346 -0.01 5.48 -6.47
C HIS A 346 -1.50 5.10 -6.67
N VAL A 347 -1.94 4.01 -6.03
CA VAL A 347 -3.25 3.38 -6.30
C VAL A 347 -4.45 4.29 -6.04
N VAL A 348 -4.42 5.06 -4.95
CA VAL A 348 -5.51 5.98 -4.61
C VAL A 348 -5.54 7.14 -5.60
N ALA A 349 -4.37 7.61 -6.06
CA ALA A 349 -4.30 8.69 -7.05
C ALA A 349 -4.89 8.23 -8.38
N ALA A 350 -4.50 7.03 -8.83
CA ALA A 350 -5.04 6.43 -10.04
C ALA A 350 -6.56 6.19 -9.95
N HIS A 351 -7.06 5.74 -8.80
CA HIS A 351 -8.50 5.60 -8.55
C HIS A 351 -9.23 6.95 -8.60
N THR A 352 -8.74 7.97 -7.86
CA THR A 352 -9.34 9.31 -7.85
C THR A 352 -9.31 9.95 -9.23
N LEU A 353 -8.21 9.79 -9.99
CA LEU A 353 -8.09 10.32 -11.34
C LEU A 353 -9.06 9.61 -12.30
N ALA A 354 -9.23 8.30 -12.17
CA ALA A 354 -10.21 7.54 -12.94
C ALA A 354 -11.63 8.00 -12.65
N GLN A 355 -11.99 8.14 -11.37
CA GLN A 355 -13.30 8.64 -10.96
C GLN A 355 -13.55 10.04 -11.52
N TRP A 356 -12.58 10.93 -11.38
CA TRP A 356 -12.68 12.29 -11.91
C TRP A 356 -12.84 12.33 -13.44
N TYR A 357 -12.10 11.51 -14.21
CA TYR A 357 -12.32 11.43 -15.66
C TYR A 357 -13.69 10.84 -16.04
N ALA A 358 -14.24 9.94 -15.23
CA ALA A 358 -15.57 9.38 -15.44
C ALA A 358 -16.69 10.39 -15.13
N GLU A 359 -16.47 11.27 -14.16
CA GLU A 359 -17.46 12.21 -13.62
C GLU A 359 -17.28 13.65 -14.13
N SER A 360 -16.21 13.97 -14.88
CA SER A 360 -15.90 15.34 -15.31
C SER A 360 -16.48 15.68 -16.69
N GLY A 361 -17.00 16.91 -16.79
CA GLY A 361 -17.56 17.47 -18.01
C GLY A 361 -16.56 18.35 -18.75
N TRP A 362 -17.01 18.98 -19.82
CA TRP A 362 -16.33 20.17 -20.35
C TRP A 362 -16.87 21.42 -19.63
N LYS A 363 -16.06 22.34 -19.10
CA LYS A 363 -14.59 22.46 -19.00
C LYS A 363 -14.13 21.92 -17.63
N TYR A 364 -13.17 20.99 -17.58
CA TYR A 364 -12.80 20.28 -16.34
C TYR A 364 -11.60 20.84 -15.57
N ILE A 365 -10.83 21.74 -16.19
CA ILE A 365 -9.77 22.51 -15.50
C ILE A 365 -10.30 23.91 -15.27
N GLU A 366 -10.23 24.39 -14.04
CA GLU A 366 -10.96 25.60 -13.63
C GLU A 366 -10.11 26.86 -13.51
N ASP A 367 -8.79 26.74 -13.56
CA ASP A 367 -7.87 27.87 -13.64
C ASP A 367 -7.65 28.33 -15.09
N GLU A 368 -7.30 29.61 -15.23
CA GLU A 368 -7.02 30.22 -16.51
C GLU A 368 -5.60 29.85 -16.96
N PRO A 369 -5.40 29.40 -18.21
CA PRO A 369 -4.07 29.15 -18.76
C PRO A 369 -3.16 30.38 -18.59
N PRO A 370 -1.85 30.20 -18.30
CA PRO A 370 -0.89 31.29 -18.33
C PRO A 370 -0.84 31.99 -19.70
N ASP A 371 -0.63 33.32 -19.71
CA ASP A 371 -0.67 34.11 -20.93
C ASP A 371 0.42 33.71 -21.95
N HIS A 372 1.53 33.09 -21.51
CA HIS A 372 2.61 32.65 -22.39
C HIS A 372 2.31 31.37 -23.19
N ILE A 373 1.30 30.59 -22.80
CA ILE A 373 0.91 29.36 -23.53
C ILE A 373 -0.34 29.51 -24.38
N LYS A 374 -1.01 30.67 -24.33
CA LYS A 374 -2.21 30.95 -25.14
C LYS A 374 -1.85 31.11 -26.63
N PRO A 375 -2.73 30.71 -27.56
CA PRO A 375 -4.08 30.21 -27.32
C PRO A 375 -4.17 28.73 -26.91
N THR A 376 -5.14 28.41 -26.06
CA THR A 376 -5.49 27.05 -25.68
C THR A 376 -7.00 26.82 -25.84
N PRO A 377 -7.46 25.56 -25.86
CA PRO A 377 -8.89 25.22 -25.84
C PRO A 377 -9.61 25.72 -24.56
N PHE A 378 -8.84 26.06 -23.52
CA PHE A 378 -9.34 26.48 -22.21
C PHE A 378 -9.35 27.99 -21.99
N ASP A 379 -8.89 28.81 -22.94
CA ASP A 379 -8.83 30.26 -22.73
C ASP A 379 -10.21 30.84 -22.40
N SER A 380 -10.33 31.57 -21.30
CA SER A 380 -11.56 32.28 -20.97
C SER A 380 -11.72 33.59 -21.76
N PHE A 381 -10.62 34.18 -22.24
CA PHE A 381 -10.60 35.44 -22.99
C PHE A 381 -9.49 35.44 -24.07
N PRO A 382 -9.60 36.28 -25.12
CA PRO A 382 -8.56 36.40 -26.14
C PRO A 382 -7.25 36.96 -25.58
N SER A 383 -6.14 36.39 -26.03
CA SER A 383 -4.77 36.85 -25.76
C SER A 383 -4.01 36.99 -27.08
N PRO A 384 -3.05 37.93 -27.22
CA PRO A 384 -2.24 38.05 -28.42
C PRO A 384 -1.56 36.71 -28.76
N PRO A 385 -1.74 36.16 -29.97
CA PRO A 385 -1.16 34.86 -30.31
C PRO A 385 0.36 34.94 -30.27
N ARG A 386 0.99 34.06 -29.49
CA ARG A 386 2.46 33.91 -29.48
C ARG A 386 2.87 32.75 -30.39
N PRO A 387 4.02 32.83 -31.09
CA PRO A 387 4.43 31.87 -32.12
C PRO A 387 4.72 30.43 -31.64
N TYR A 388 4.52 30.13 -30.34
CA TYR A 388 4.93 28.88 -29.69
C TYR A 388 4.14 27.64 -30.15
N LEU A 389 2.85 27.75 -30.48
CA LEU A 389 2.03 26.60 -30.90
C LEU A 389 2.45 25.97 -32.22
N ALA A 390 3.18 26.71 -33.06
CA ALA A 390 3.75 26.16 -34.30
C ALA A 390 4.74 25.02 -33.98
N THR A 391 5.43 25.08 -32.85
CA THR A 391 6.49 24.14 -32.47
C THR A 391 5.95 22.81 -31.92
N LEU A 392 4.81 22.82 -31.21
CA LEU A 392 4.16 21.63 -30.64
C LEU A 392 3.39 20.78 -31.65
N LEU A 393 2.91 21.39 -32.74
CA LEU A 393 2.20 20.71 -33.82
C LEU A 393 3.15 20.12 -34.89
N GLY A 394 4.44 19.98 -34.58
CA GLY A 394 5.42 19.32 -35.45
C GLY A 394 6.02 20.21 -36.54
N ARG A 395 5.93 21.54 -36.43
CA ARG A 395 6.72 22.46 -37.27
C ARG A 395 8.03 22.79 -36.54
N PRO A 396 9.21 22.58 -37.17
CA PRO A 396 10.47 22.98 -36.55
C PRO A 396 10.44 24.49 -36.26
N PRO A 397 10.95 24.94 -35.11
CA PRO A 397 11.04 26.37 -34.84
C PRO A 397 11.97 27.00 -35.89
N ALA A 398 11.56 28.13 -36.46
CA ALA A 398 12.40 28.89 -37.39
C ALA A 398 13.54 29.64 -36.68
N SER A 399 13.72 29.45 -35.37
CA SER A 399 14.73 30.12 -34.56
C SER A 399 15.40 29.14 -33.58
N ASP A 400 16.73 29.13 -33.59
CA ASP A 400 17.63 28.35 -32.73
C ASP A 400 17.65 28.80 -31.25
N ASP A 401 16.57 29.37 -30.72
CA ASP A 401 16.55 29.91 -29.35
C ASP A 401 16.03 28.84 -28.35
N PRO A 402 16.89 28.23 -27.50
CA PRO A 402 16.54 27.07 -26.68
C PRO A 402 15.82 27.44 -25.38
N ALA A 403 15.24 28.64 -25.27
CA ALA A 403 14.95 29.28 -23.99
C ALA A 403 13.54 29.08 -23.41
N THR A 404 12.58 28.43 -24.07
CA THR A 404 11.21 28.32 -23.50
C THR A 404 10.50 27.02 -23.88
N LEU A 405 10.99 25.89 -23.38
CA LEU A 405 10.09 24.75 -23.17
C LEU A 405 9.13 25.14 -22.02
N PRO A 406 7.81 25.00 -22.17
CA PRO A 406 6.85 25.25 -21.11
C PRO A 406 7.17 24.33 -19.94
N ASP A 407 6.94 24.83 -18.73
CA ASP A 407 7.01 23.99 -17.54
C ASP A 407 6.12 22.75 -17.79
N ALA A 408 6.53 21.58 -17.29
CA ALA A 408 5.75 20.35 -17.40
C ALA A 408 4.32 20.53 -16.84
N LYS A 409 4.14 21.47 -15.91
CA LYS A 409 2.83 21.90 -15.41
C LYS A 409 1.99 22.63 -16.46
N ASP A 410 2.60 23.50 -17.25
CA ASP A 410 1.93 24.27 -18.30
C ASP A 410 1.51 23.40 -19.50
N ALA A 411 2.25 22.32 -19.75
CA ALA A 411 1.91 21.32 -20.78
C ALA A 411 0.53 20.67 -20.60
N ILE A 412 -0.04 20.75 -19.39
CA ILE A 412 -1.37 20.24 -19.10
C ILE A 412 -2.44 20.99 -19.89
N PHE A 413 -2.37 22.32 -20.00
CA PHE A 413 -3.38 23.08 -20.73
C PHE A 413 -3.39 22.76 -22.23
N LEU A 414 -2.25 22.31 -22.76
CA LEU A 414 -2.09 21.91 -24.17
C LEU A 414 -2.64 20.50 -24.42
N THR A 415 -2.56 19.62 -23.42
CA THR A 415 -2.97 18.22 -23.54
C THR A 415 -4.38 17.98 -23.01
N ALA A 416 -4.90 18.83 -22.14
CA ALA A 416 -6.19 18.65 -21.48
C ALA A 416 -7.40 18.87 -22.40
N ALA A 417 -7.25 19.33 -23.64
CA ALA A 417 -8.35 19.16 -24.61
C ALA A 417 -8.62 17.67 -24.91
N SER A 418 -7.63 16.82 -24.69
CA SER A 418 -7.76 15.37 -24.70
C SER A 418 -7.90 14.87 -23.24
N PRO A 419 -8.97 14.12 -22.91
CA PRO A 419 -9.91 13.47 -23.82
C PRO A 419 -11.08 14.39 -24.23
N SER A 420 -11.36 14.49 -25.54
CA SER A 420 -12.32 15.46 -26.09
C SER A 420 -13.76 14.96 -26.22
N THR A 421 -13.98 13.65 -26.14
CA THR A 421 -15.31 13.01 -26.25
C THR A 421 -15.67 12.22 -24.99
N PRO A 422 -16.95 12.00 -24.66
CA PRO A 422 -17.37 11.20 -23.52
C PRO A 422 -16.75 9.78 -23.55
N GLN A 423 -16.68 9.17 -24.73
CA GLN A 423 -16.04 7.86 -24.90
C GLN A 423 -14.54 7.90 -24.60
N SER A 424 -13.82 8.91 -25.10
CA SER A 424 -12.38 9.03 -24.84
C SER A 424 -12.09 9.28 -23.36
N ARG A 425 -12.96 10.00 -22.64
CA ARG A 425 -12.85 10.21 -21.19
C ARG A 425 -13.07 8.92 -20.43
N ARG A 426 -14.11 8.16 -20.77
CA ARG A 426 -14.34 6.83 -20.22
C ARG A 426 -13.12 5.92 -20.43
N ASN A 427 -12.54 5.91 -21.64
CA ASN A 427 -11.36 5.12 -21.94
C ASN A 427 -10.15 5.55 -21.08
N MET A 428 -9.94 6.87 -20.91
CA MET A 428 -8.91 7.41 -20.02
C MET A 428 -9.14 7.02 -18.56
N ALA A 429 -10.38 7.11 -18.09
CA ALA A 429 -10.76 6.67 -16.76
C ALA A 429 -10.44 5.19 -16.53
N PHE A 430 -10.81 4.30 -17.48
CA PHE A 430 -10.43 2.87 -17.40
C PHE A 430 -8.92 2.64 -17.44
N ALA A 431 -8.16 3.42 -18.21
CA ALA A 431 -6.70 3.31 -18.28
C ALA A 431 -6.05 3.61 -16.92
N TRP A 432 -6.48 4.68 -16.24
CA TRP A 432 -6.04 4.99 -14.89
C TRP A 432 -6.51 3.95 -13.88
N LEU A 433 -7.77 3.53 -13.98
CA LEU A 433 -8.36 2.54 -13.09
C LEU A 433 -7.63 1.20 -13.15
N HIS A 434 -7.13 0.83 -14.33
CA HIS A 434 -6.36 -0.40 -14.53
C HIS A 434 -5.10 -0.45 -13.66
N ILE A 435 -4.42 0.69 -13.44
CA ILE A 435 -3.25 0.75 -12.55
C ILE A 435 -3.63 0.35 -11.11
N ALA A 436 -4.74 0.88 -10.60
CA ALA A 436 -5.23 0.56 -9.26
C ALA A 436 -5.74 -0.89 -9.16
N LEU A 437 -6.37 -1.40 -10.21
CA LEU A 437 -6.83 -2.80 -10.30
C LEU A 437 -5.66 -3.79 -10.29
N GLN A 438 -4.59 -3.52 -11.04
CA GLN A 438 -3.37 -4.36 -11.06
C GLN A 438 -2.73 -4.51 -9.68
N LEU A 439 -2.89 -3.51 -8.82
CA LEU A 439 -2.33 -3.48 -7.48
C LEU A 439 -3.35 -3.90 -6.39
N ASN A 440 -4.50 -4.44 -6.79
CA ASN A 440 -5.55 -4.94 -5.88
C ASN A 440 -6.12 -3.86 -4.93
N TYR A 441 -6.38 -2.66 -5.45
CA TYR A 441 -7.16 -1.65 -4.72
C TYR A 441 -8.67 -1.90 -4.90
N ALA A 442 -9.32 -2.45 -3.87
CA ALA A 442 -10.69 -2.99 -3.99
C ALA A 442 -11.77 -1.97 -4.43
N PRO A 443 -11.75 -0.70 -3.98
CA PRO A 443 -12.72 0.30 -4.44
C PRO A 443 -12.73 0.50 -5.96
N SER A 444 -11.59 0.26 -6.64
CA SER A 444 -11.51 0.32 -8.10
C SER A 444 -12.31 -0.75 -8.82
N CYS A 445 -12.54 -1.93 -8.21
CA CYS A 445 -13.42 -2.93 -8.78
C CYS A 445 -14.87 -2.43 -8.81
N LEU A 446 -15.33 -1.78 -7.74
CA LEU A 446 -16.67 -1.22 -7.69
C LEU A 446 -16.84 -0.08 -8.70
N LEU A 447 -15.87 0.82 -8.82
CA LEU A 447 -15.91 1.89 -9.82
C LEU A 447 -15.92 1.32 -11.25
N ALA A 448 -15.11 0.30 -11.53
CA ALA A 448 -15.09 -0.36 -12.84
C ALA A 448 -16.46 -0.98 -13.16
N ALA A 449 -17.09 -1.64 -12.17
CA ALA A 449 -18.42 -2.18 -12.33
C ALA A 449 -19.45 -1.08 -12.62
N LYS A 450 -19.47 0.01 -11.84
CA LYS A 450 -20.39 1.15 -12.07
C LYS A 450 -20.25 1.70 -13.49
N MET A 451 -19.03 1.98 -13.93
CA MET A 451 -18.78 2.46 -15.29
C MET A 451 -19.29 1.49 -16.37
N LEU A 452 -19.15 0.17 -16.17
CA LEU A 452 -19.69 -0.84 -17.10
C LEU A 452 -21.22 -0.95 -17.06
N LEU A 453 -21.87 -0.44 -16.02
CA LEU A 453 -23.32 -0.42 -15.85
C LEU A 453 -23.99 0.87 -16.29
N ASP A 454 -23.21 1.90 -16.59
CA ASP A 454 -23.73 3.14 -17.15
C ASP A 454 -24.21 2.86 -18.58
N GLU A 455 -25.51 3.00 -18.82
CA GLU A 455 -26.11 2.74 -20.14
C GLU A 455 -25.81 3.88 -21.12
N THR A 456 -25.55 5.07 -20.60
CA THR A 456 -25.21 6.27 -21.35
C THR A 456 -23.92 6.92 -20.82
N LEU A 457 -23.27 7.71 -21.66
CA LEU A 457 -22.13 8.56 -21.32
C LEU A 457 -22.59 10.01 -21.30
N TRP A 458 -22.07 10.74 -20.32
CA TRP A 458 -22.46 12.13 -20.09
C TRP A 458 -22.13 13.00 -21.31
N GLY A 459 -23.14 13.52 -22.00
CA GLY A 459 -22.95 14.25 -23.26
C GLY A 459 -22.17 15.57 -23.07
N GLN A 460 -22.28 16.19 -21.90
CA GLN A 460 -21.56 17.43 -21.55
C GLN A 460 -20.05 17.24 -21.39
N ALA A 461 -19.54 16.01 -21.38
CA ALA A 461 -18.10 15.74 -21.48
C ALA A 461 -17.51 16.08 -22.87
N THR A 462 -18.36 16.31 -23.88
CA THR A 462 -17.93 16.64 -25.23
C THR A 462 -17.32 18.04 -25.28
N THR A 463 -16.08 18.11 -25.77
CA THR A 463 -15.41 19.39 -26.00
C THR A 463 -16.06 20.12 -27.18
N PRO A 464 -16.47 21.39 -27.04
CA PRO A 464 -17.03 22.16 -28.13
C PRO A 464 -16.08 22.25 -29.32
N SER A 465 -16.64 22.14 -30.53
CA SER A 465 -15.86 22.25 -31.78
C SER A 465 -15.09 23.57 -31.87
N ALA A 466 -15.68 24.67 -31.37
CA ALA A 466 -15.01 25.97 -31.28
C ALA A 466 -13.75 25.95 -30.40
N ALA A 467 -13.76 25.19 -29.30
CA ALA A 467 -12.59 25.05 -28.44
C ALA A 467 -11.50 24.20 -29.11
N LEU A 468 -11.88 23.08 -29.76
CA LEU A 468 -10.93 22.23 -30.51
C LEU A 468 -10.30 22.95 -31.70
N ALA A 469 -11.07 23.75 -32.43
CA ALA A 469 -10.61 24.53 -33.57
C ALA A 469 -10.01 25.89 -33.18
N LEU A 470 -9.88 26.19 -31.88
CA LEU A 470 -9.38 27.46 -31.36
C LEU A 470 -10.07 28.70 -31.96
N LEU A 471 -11.38 28.60 -32.20
CA LEU A 471 -12.20 29.68 -32.73
C LEU A 471 -12.53 30.71 -31.64
N PRO A 472 -12.83 31.98 -32.00
CA PRO A 472 -13.22 33.02 -31.03
C PRO A 472 -14.46 32.68 -30.21
N ASP A 473 -15.30 31.76 -30.71
CA ASP A 473 -16.52 31.31 -30.02
C ASP A 473 -16.26 30.50 -28.75
N ARG A 474 -15.01 30.13 -28.46
CA ARG A 474 -14.64 29.42 -27.21
C ARG A 474 -14.57 30.33 -25.98
N TYR A 475 -14.38 31.64 -26.17
CA TYR A 475 -14.16 32.56 -25.05
C TYR A 475 -15.47 32.83 -24.29
N SER A 476 -15.37 32.85 -22.97
CA SER A 476 -16.48 33.22 -22.08
C SER A 476 -16.53 34.72 -21.80
N TYR A 477 -15.42 35.43 -21.99
CA TYR A 477 -15.25 36.86 -21.72
C TYR A 477 -14.65 37.57 -22.94
N ALA A 478 -14.98 38.84 -23.14
CA ALA A 478 -14.47 39.62 -24.26
C ALA A 478 -13.00 40.05 -24.04
N SER A 479 -12.61 40.27 -22.78
CA SER A 479 -11.27 40.70 -22.40
C SER A 479 -10.83 40.16 -21.03
N LYS A 480 -9.55 40.36 -20.69
CA LYS A 480 -8.97 40.03 -19.39
C LYS A 480 -9.59 40.83 -18.24
N ASP A 481 -9.97 42.09 -18.50
CA ASP A 481 -10.59 42.95 -17.49
C ASP A 481 -12.04 42.53 -17.21
N ASP A 482 -12.77 42.09 -18.24
CA ASP A 482 -14.11 41.50 -18.07
C ASP A 482 -14.06 40.21 -17.25
N TRP A 483 -13.05 39.36 -17.48
CA TRP A 483 -12.83 38.15 -16.67
C TRP A 483 -12.55 38.49 -15.20
N ARG A 484 -11.71 39.50 -14.93
CA ARG A 484 -11.40 39.95 -13.56
C ARG A 484 -12.59 40.56 -12.84
N THR A 485 -13.48 41.23 -13.57
CA THR A 485 -14.69 41.86 -13.05
C THR A 485 -15.92 40.94 -13.12
N ASN A 486 -15.75 39.69 -13.56
CA ASN A 486 -16.80 38.70 -13.75
C ASN A 486 -17.97 39.20 -14.63
N GLN A 487 -17.64 39.84 -15.75
CA GLN A 487 -18.60 40.32 -16.76
C GLN A 487 -18.59 39.39 -17.99
N PRO A 488 -19.35 38.27 -17.98
CA PRO A 488 -19.33 37.32 -19.08
C PRO A 488 -19.98 37.89 -20.34
N LEU A 489 -19.58 37.37 -21.50
CA LEU A 489 -20.29 37.60 -22.75
C LEU A 489 -21.75 37.14 -22.62
N PRO A 490 -22.72 37.80 -23.29
CA PRO A 490 -24.09 37.33 -23.30
C PRO A 490 -24.11 35.88 -23.80
N PRO A 491 -24.93 35.00 -23.18
CA PRO A 491 -25.00 33.59 -23.57
C PRO A 491 -25.34 33.52 -25.05
N ARG A 492 -24.35 33.21 -25.88
CA ARG A 492 -24.57 32.90 -27.29
C ARG A 492 -25.48 31.69 -27.30
N GLN A 493 -26.46 31.62 -28.22
CA GLN A 493 -27.34 30.46 -28.37
C GLN A 493 -26.48 29.20 -28.43
N HIS A 494 -26.28 28.57 -27.27
CA HIS A 494 -25.36 27.46 -27.15
C HIS A 494 -25.96 26.34 -27.99
N SER A 495 -25.10 25.65 -28.75
CA SER A 495 -25.47 24.35 -29.29
C SER A 495 -26.17 23.57 -28.17
N PRO A 496 -27.36 22.99 -28.42
CA PRO A 496 -28.13 22.32 -27.38
C PRO A 496 -27.19 21.40 -26.60
N ALA A 497 -27.27 21.43 -25.26
CA ALA A 497 -26.44 20.59 -24.41
C ALA A 497 -26.43 19.20 -25.02
N ALA A 498 -25.24 18.72 -25.43
CA ALA A 498 -25.14 17.46 -26.13
C ALA A 498 -25.83 16.41 -25.27
N GLY A 499 -26.87 15.78 -25.83
CA GLY A 499 -27.60 14.73 -25.12
C GLY A 499 -26.65 13.60 -24.75
N ASP A 500 -26.97 12.89 -23.69
CA ASP A 500 -26.19 11.71 -23.32
C ASP A 500 -26.19 10.69 -24.46
N ILE A 501 -25.02 10.13 -24.75
CA ILE A 501 -24.85 9.17 -25.84
C ILE A 501 -24.86 7.74 -25.29
N PRO A 502 -25.34 6.73 -26.03
CA PRO A 502 -25.23 5.34 -25.59
C PRO A 502 -23.78 4.95 -25.27
N ASN A 503 -23.57 4.20 -24.20
CA ASN A 503 -22.26 3.71 -23.82
C ASN A 503 -21.93 2.41 -24.60
N PRO A 504 -20.99 2.42 -25.57
CA PRO A 504 -20.64 1.23 -26.34
C PRO A 504 -19.91 0.17 -25.52
N ALA A 505 -19.41 0.52 -24.34
CA ALA A 505 -18.76 -0.41 -23.42
C ALA A 505 -19.65 -0.77 -22.22
N TYR A 506 -20.97 -0.59 -22.33
CA TYR A 506 -21.93 -1.14 -21.37
C TYR A 506 -21.85 -2.67 -21.42
N ASN A 507 -21.47 -3.29 -20.30
CA ASN A 507 -21.27 -4.73 -20.23
C ASN A 507 -21.64 -5.25 -18.83
N PRO A 508 -22.90 -5.68 -18.62
CA PRO A 508 -23.37 -6.12 -17.32
C PRO A 508 -22.66 -7.40 -16.83
N ASP A 509 -22.23 -8.28 -17.72
CA ASP A 509 -21.57 -9.53 -17.33
C ASP A 509 -20.13 -9.27 -16.84
N GLN A 510 -19.40 -8.39 -17.52
CA GLN A 510 -18.10 -7.95 -17.02
C GLN A 510 -18.23 -7.15 -15.71
N ALA A 511 -19.30 -6.37 -15.55
CA ALA A 511 -19.58 -5.69 -14.29
C ALA A 511 -19.78 -6.68 -13.13
N LYS A 512 -20.53 -7.78 -13.34
CA LYS A 512 -20.69 -8.85 -12.33
C LYS A 512 -19.33 -9.43 -11.91
N ASN A 513 -18.40 -9.62 -12.84
CA ASN A 513 -17.05 -10.11 -12.52
C ASN A 513 -16.35 -9.15 -11.56
N TYR A 514 -16.37 -7.84 -11.84
CA TYR A 514 -15.77 -6.85 -10.93
C TYR A 514 -16.47 -6.78 -9.56
N LEU A 515 -17.80 -6.90 -9.52
CA LEU A 515 -18.54 -6.97 -8.25
C LEU A 515 -18.16 -8.23 -7.43
N ALA A 516 -18.00 -9.38 -8.10
CA ALA A 516 -17.52 -10.61 -7.47
C ALA A 516 -16.10 -10.43 -6.90
N LEU A 517 -15.20 -9.78 -7.66
CA LEU A 517 -13.85 -9.45 -7.19
C LEU A 517 -13.87 -8.54 -5.94
N ALA A 518 -14.76 -7.55 -5.90
CA ALA A 518 -14.94 -6.70 -4.73
C ALA A 518 -15.40 -7.50 -3.49
N LEU A 519 -16.34 -8.45 -3.66
CA LEU A 519 -16.77 -9.33 -2.56
C LEU A 519 -15.66 -10.28 -2.08
N HIS A 520 -14.80 -10.77 -2.99
CA HIS A 520 -13.62 -11.53 -2.59
C HIS A 520 -12.65 -10.68 -1.75
N ALA A 521 -12.49 -9.40 -2.07
CA ALA A 521 -11.70 -8.47 -1.28
C ALA A 521 -12.29 -8.28 0.13
N VAL A 522 -13.60 -8.07 0.24
CA VAL A 522 -14.33 -7.99 1.53
C VAL A 522 -14.15 -9.28 2.34
N ARG A 523 -14.25 -10.45 1.70
CA ARG A 523 -14.02 -11.75 2.36
C ARG A 523 -12.59 -11.88 2.87
N ALA A 524 -11.60 -11.48 2.07
CA ALA A 524 -10.19 -11.49 2.48
C ALA A 524 -9.94 -10.62 3.71
N SER A 525 -10.49 -9.40 3.74
CA SER A 525 -10.46 -8.50 4.90
C SER A 525 -11.02 -9.16 6.16
N ARG A 526 -12.19 -9.81 6.07
CA ARG A 526 -12.81 -10.53 7.20
C ARG A 526 -11.98 -11.71 7.70
N ILE A 527 -11.43 -12.51 6.78
CA ILE A 527 -10.57 -13.64 7.14
C ILE A 527 -9.35 -13.14 7.90
N ARG A 528 -8.72 -12.06 7.42
CA ARG A 528 -7.60 -11.44 8.11
C ARG A 528 -7.98 -10.93 9.50
N ALA A 529 -9.11 -10.22 9.62
CA ALA A 529 -9.60 -9.74 10.92
C ALA A 529 -9.83 -10.90 11.90
N ARG A 530 -10.32 -12.05 11.42
CA ARG A 530 -10.47 -13.28 12.22
C ARG A 530 -9.13 -13.85 12.64
N ILE A 531 -8.18 -14.00 11.71
CA ILE A 531 -6.82 -14.49 12.01
C ILE A 531 -6.18 -13.62 13.10
N ILE A 532 -6.28 -12.29 12.97
CA ILE A 532 -5.75 -11.35 13.97
C ILE A 532 -6.42 -11.55 15.33
N LYS A 533 -7.75 -11.70 15.36
CA LYS A 533 -8.49 -11.94 16.60
C LYS A 533 -8.12 -13.27 17.25
N ASP A 534 -7.99 -14.34 16.47
CA ASP A 534 -7.63 -15.67 16.97
C ASP A 534 -6.20 -15.65 17.55
N MET A 535 -5.26 -14.95 16.89
CA MET A 535 -3.91 -14.71 17.40
C MET A 535 -3.88 -13.89 18.70
N GLN A 536 -4.81 -12.96 18.88
CA GLN A 536 -4.95 -12.19 20.12
C GLN A 536 -5.45 -13.08 21.27
N VAL A 537 -6.48 -13.90 21.04
CA VAL A 537 -7.05 -14.82 22.04
C VAL A 537 -6.05 -15.89 22.46
N GLU A 538 -5.31 -16.49 21.53
CA GLU A 538 -4.25 -17.46 21.86
C GLU A 538 -3.18 -16.87 22.78
N ARG A 539 -2.86 -15.57 22.61
CA ARG A 539 -1.89 -14.87 23.46
C ARG A 539 -2.42 -14.55 24.85
N GLU A 540 -3.69 -14.14 24.96
CA GLU A 540 -4.31 -13.84 26.25
C GLU A 540 -4.56 -15.10 27.09
N GLY A 541 -4.80 -16.25 26.45
CA GLY A 541 -4.99 -17.54 27.12
C GLY A 541 -3.70 -18.25 27.57
N LEU A 542 -2.51 -17.74 27.20
CA LEU A 542 -1.23 -18.29 27.59
C LEU A 542 -0.51 -17.35 28.57
N PRO A 543 0.03 -17.83 29.70
CA PRO A 543 0.85 -17.00 30.57
C PRO A 543 2.03 -16.43 29.74
N PHE A 544 2.08 -15.10 29.69
CA PHE A 544 2.96 -14.25 28.85
C PHE A 544 4.45 -14.65 28.87
N GLN A 545 4.88 -15.44 29.86
CA GLN A 545 6.25 -15.93 30.00
C GLN A 545 6.59 -17.17 29.16
N LYS A 546 5.61 -17.95 28.66
CA LYS A 546 5.90 -19.19 27.90
C LYS A 546 5.70 -19.08 26.40
N SER A 547 4.88 -18.15 25.92
CA SER A 547 4.76 -17.84 24.50
C SER A 547 5.70 -16.68 24.15
N GLY A 548 7.01 -16.96 24.16
CA GLY A 548 8.06 -16.07 23.67
C GLY A 548 7.96 -15.69 22.18
N ARG A 549 6.78 -15.81 21.57
CA ARG A 549 6.40 -15.30 20.25
C ARG A 549 6.31 -13.77 20.30
N VAL A 550 7.39 -13.09 20.68
CA VAL A 550 7.60 -11.68 20.32
C VAL A 550 8.33 -11.72 18.98
N GLY A 551 7.59 -12.09 17.93
CA GLY A 551 8.14 -12.24 16.60
C GLY A 551 7.07 -11.86 15.60
N ILE A 552 7.41 -10.90 14.73
CA ILE A 552 7.45 -11.01 13.26
C ILE A 552 6.94 -12.34 12.67
N ASP A 553 5.78 -12.81 13.14
CA ASP A 553 5.05 -13.98 12.65
C ASP A 553 3.62 -13.51 12.53
N TYR A 554 3.32 -12.83 11.43
CA TYR A 554 2.05 -13.13 10.80
C TYR A 554 2.22 -14.57 10.32
N ASN A 555 1.72 -15.53 11.08
CA ASN A 555 1.81 -16.93 10.72
C ASN A 555 0.89 -17.16 9.51
N PHE A 556 1.39 -16.78 8.33
CA PHE A 556 0.67 -16.76 7.06
C PHE A 556 0.55 -18.15 6.43
N HIS A 557 0.92 -19.21 7.14
CA HIS A 557 0.65 -20.58 6.67
C HIS A 557 -0.84 -20.80 6.38
N SER A 558 -1.74 -20.12 7.11
CA SER A 558 -3.17 -20.16 6.79
C SER A 558 -3.54 -19.41 5.50
N ILE A 559 -2.71 -18.48 5.02
CA ILE A 559 -2.95 -17.72 3.78
C ILE A 559 -2.60 -18.53 2.54
N ASP A 560 -1.56 -19.36 2.62
CA ASP A 560 -1.19 -20.27 1.53
C ASP A 560 -2.29 -21.31 1.28
N GLU A 561 -3.04 -21.69 2.32
CA GLU A 561 -4.21 -22.55 2.23
C GLU A 561 -5.47 -21.85 1.67
N LEU A 562 -5.48 -20.51 1.59
CA LEU A 562 -6.61 -19.77 1.04
C LEU A 562 -6.68 -19.92 -0.49
N PRO A 563 -7.90 -19.89 -1.08
CA PRO A 563 -8.05 -19.81 -2.53
C PRO A 563 -7.27 -18.64 -3.12
N GLU A 564 -6.67 -18.83 -4.30
CA GLU A 564 -5.81 -17.83 -4.96
C GLU A 564 -6.49 -16.47 -5.11
N VAL A 565 -7.78 -16.47 -5.48
CA VAL A 565 -8.60 -15.24 -5.61
C VAL A 565 -8.71 -14.45 -4.31
N THR A 566 -8.64 -15.11 -3.15
CA THR A 566 -8.64 -14.46 -1.83
C THR A 566 -7.22 -14.07 -1.43
N ARG A 567 -6.24 -14.96 -1.69
CA ARG A 567 -4.83 -14.76 -1.37
C ARG A 567 -4.27 -13.48 -1.99
N ARG A 568 -4.59 -13.19 -3.25
CA ARG A 568 -4.09 -11.99 -3.95
C ARG A 568 -4.41 -10.67 -3.23
N TRP A 569 -5.54 -10.59 -2.53
CA TRP A 569 -5.94 -9.40 -1.76
C TRP A 569 -5.17 -9.25 -0.44
N LEU A 570 -4.46 -10.30 -0.03
CA LEU A 570 -3.64 -10.31 1.18
C LEU A 570 -2.14 -10.14 0.89
N GLN A 571 -1.73 -10.13 -0.39
CA GLN A 571 -0.32 -10.05 -0.80
C GLN A 571 0.31 -8.67 -0.66
N ASN A 572 -0.47 -7.59 -0.83
CA ASN A 572 0.03 -6.22 -0.78
C ASN A 572 -0.58 -5.49 0.43
N ASP A 573 0.14 -5.55 1.55
CA ASP A 573 -0.27 -4.95 2.82
C ASP A 573 -0.41 -3.43 2.72
N ASP A 574 0.50 -2.76 2.02
CA ASP A 574 0.49 -1.30 1.86
C ASP A 574 -0.77 -0.84 1.15
N VAL A 575 -1.09 -1.44 0.00
CA VAL A 575 -2.32 -1.10 -0.75
C VAL A 575 -3.57 -1.47 0.04
N ARG A 576 -3.56 -2.62 0.72
CA ARG A 576 -4.69 -3.06 1.54
C ARG A 576 -4.99 -2.07 2.66
N THR A 577 -3.98 -1.56 3.36
CA THR A 577 -4.18 -0.62 4.47
C THR A 577 -4.86 0.68 4.06
N LEU A 578 -4.88 1.01 2.76
CA LEU A 578 -5.55 2.20 2.21
C LEU A 578 -7.07 2.05 2.09
N TRP A 579 -7.63 0.84 2.18
CA TRP A 579 -9.08 0.58 2.07
C TRP A 579 -9.64 -0.44 3.07
N ASP A 580 -8.80 -1.17 3.80
CA ASP A 580 -9.17 -2.21 4.78
C ASP A 580 -9.65 -1.63 6.13
N ASP A 581 -10.16 -0.39 6.13
CA ASP A 581 -10.87 0.17 7.27
C ASP A 581 -12.26 -0.47 7.39
N PRO A 582 -12.71 -0.90 8.59
CA PRO A 582 -14.00 -1.56 8.75
C PRO A 582 -15.21 -0.76 8.24
N ALA A 583 -15.18 0.58 8.27
CA ALA A 583 -16.26 1.38 7.71
C ALA A 583 -16.22 1.37 6.18
N GLN A 584 -15.03 1.52 5.58
CA GLN A 584 -14.88 1.44 4.11
C GLN A 584 -15.23 0.06 3.56
N VAL A 585 -14.79 -1.02 4.22
CA VAL A 585 -15.10 -2.39 3.81
C VAL A 585 -16.61 -2.66 3.87
N ARG A 586 -17.31 -2.15 4.89
CA ARG A 586 -18.77 -2.23 4.98
C ARG A 586 -19.45 -1.42 3.88
N ALA A 587 -19.03 -0.19 3.65
CA ALA A 587 -19.59 0.66 2.60
C ALA A 587 -19.43 0.02 1.21
N LEU A 588 -18.25 -0.55 0.92
CA LEU A 588 -17.98 -1.30 -0.30
C LEU A 588 -18.94 -2.50 -0.46
N GLU A 589 -19.09 -3.31 0.59
CA GLU A 589 -20.00 -4.46 0.57
C GLU A 589 -21.47 -4.04 0.39
N GLU A 590 -21.93 -3.04 1.14
CA GLU A 590 -23.29 -2.52 1.06
C GLU A 590 -23.61 -1.97 -0.32
N GLU A 591 -22.67 -1.27 -0.95
CA GLU A 591 -22.87 -0.73 -2.27
C GLU A 591 -22.93 -1.83 -3.35
N VAL A 592 -22.06 -2.85 -3.26
CA VAL A 592 -22.12 -4.02 -4.15
C VAL A 592 -23.46 -4.74 -4.00
N HIS A 593 -23.88 -5.02 -2.77
CA HIS A 593 -25.18 -5.63 -2.50
C HIS A 593 -26.33 -4.78 -3.02
N GLY A 594 -26.29 -3.47 -2.84
CA GLY A 594 -27.31 -2.55 -3.33
C GLY A 594 -27.43 -2.58 -4.85
N ILE A 595 -26.33 -2.70 -5.60
CA ILE A 595 -26.36 -2.88 -7.06
C ILE A 595 -27.03 -4.21 -7.42
N CYS A 596 -26.64 -5.31 -6.76
CA CYS A 596 -27.20 -6.64 -7.03
C CYS A 596 -28.69 -6.73 -6.69
N ASP A 597 -29.12 -6.17 -5.56
CA ASP A 597 -30.53 -6.11 -5.16
C ASP A 597 -31.36 -5.32 -6.17
N ARG A 598 -30.89 -4.14 -6.62
CA ARG A 598 -31.61 -3.32 -7.61
C ARG A 598 -31.75 -4.01 -8.97
N ARG A 599 -30.75 -4.80 -9.36
CA ARG A 599 -30.73 -5.50 -10.66
C ARG A 599 -31.26 -6.94 -10.58
N GLY A 600 -31.57 -7.45 -9.38
CA GLY A 600 -31.98 -8.84 -9.18
C GLY A 600 -30.88 -9.86 -9.51
N TRP A 601 -29.61 -9.50 -9.33
CA TRP A 601 -28.47 -10.32 -9.74
C TRP A 601 -27.96 -11.24 -8.65
N GLU A 602 -27.88 -12.53 -8.99
CA GLU A 602 -27.07 -13.49 -8.26
C GLU A 602 -25.60 -13.37 -8.71
N LEU A 603 -24.69 -13.22 -7.75
CA LEU A 603 -23.26 -13.22 -8.02
C LEU A 603 -22.66 -14.57 -7.67
N ARG A 604 -21.91 -15.13 -8.62
CA ARG A 604 -21.13 -16.34 -8.47
C ARG A 604 -19.67 -16.04 -8.76
N ASP A 605 -18.78 -16.78 -8.12
CA ASP A 605 -17.36 -16.76 -8.47
C ASP A 605 -17.09 -17.55 -9.76
N GLU A 606 -15.83 -17.52 -10.21
CA GLU A 606 -15.37 -18.23 -11.41
C GLU A 606 -15.54 -19.76 -11.32
N GLN A 607 -15.70 -20.31 -10.11
CA GLN A 607 -15.91 -21.73 -9.85
C GLN A 607 -17.41 -22.08 -9.72
N GLY A 608 -18.30 -21.10 -9.93
CA GLY A 608 -19.74 -21.25 -9.78
C GLY A 608 -20.24 -21.20 -8.33
N GLY A 609 -19.36 -20.93 -7.37
CA GLY A 609 -19.68 -20.74 -5.96
C GLY A 609 -20.52 -19.48 -5.74
N LEU A 610 -21.59 -19.60 -4.96
CA LEU A 610 -22.49 -18.48 -4.68
C LEU A 610 -21.81 -17.47 -3.75
N LEU A 611 -21.61 -16.25 -4.23
CA LEU A 611 -21.07 -15.14 -3.44
C LEU A 611 -22.19 -14.30 -2.82
N TYR A 612 -23.26 -14.05 -3.58
CA TYR A 612 -24.38 -13.25 -3.13
C TYR A 612 -25.66 -13.62 -3.87
N LYS A 613 -26.78 -13.63 -3.13
CA LYS A 613 -28.13 -13.79 -3.68
C LYS A 613 -29.06 -12.67 -3.17
N PRO A 614 -29.77 -11.96 -4.05
CA PRO A 614 -30.71 -10.91 -3.67
C PRO A 614 -31.76 -11.41 -2.68
N GLY A 615 -32.15 -10.56 -1.73
CA GLY A 615 -33.19 -10.88 -0.75
C GLY A 615 -32.78 -11.81 0.42
N MET A 616 -31.62 -12.48 0.40
CA MET A 616 -31.15 -13.27 1.55
C MET A 616 -30.86 -12.42 2.79
N ARG A 617 -30.38 -11.18 2.61
CA ARG A 617 -30.11 -10.25 3.74
C ARG A 617 -31.37 -9.90 4.52
N ARG A 618 -32.50 -9.67 3.83
CA ARG A 618 -33.79 -9.31 4.46
C ARG A 618 -34.31 -10.42 5.38
N LEU A 619 -34.03 -11.69 5.05
CA LEU A 619 -34.40 -12.83 5.88
C LEU A 619 -33.51 -12.92 7.12
N ALA A 620 -32.20 -12.72 6.98
CA ALA A 620 -31.26 -12.75 8.10
C ALA A 620 -31.49 -11.58 9.09
N THR A 621 -31.65 -10.34 8.61
CA THR A 621 -31.94 -9.21 9.50
C THR A 621 -33.35 -9.27 10.09
N ALA A 622 -34.35 -9.79 9.37
CA ALA A 622 -35.69 -10.03 9.96
C ALA A 622 -35.64 -11.09 11.06
N GLN A 623 -34.86 -12.16 10.88
CA GLN A 623 -34.64 -13.19 11.90
C GLN A 623 -33.85 -12.67 13.10
N GLU A 624 -32.80 -11.87 12.90
CA GLU A 624 -32.05 -11.23 13.98
C GLU A 624 -32.88 -10.19 14.74
N SER A 625 -33.72 -9.43 14.04
CA SER A 625 -34.65 -8.47 14.66
C SER A 625 -35.76 -9.18 15.45
N MET A 626 -36.30 -10.29 14.94
CA MET A 626 -37.24 -11.13 15.68
C MET A 626 -36.59 -11.78 16.90
N ALA A 627 -35.36 -12.29 16.77
CA ALA A 627 -34.63 -12.90 17.88
C ALA A 627 -34.28 -11.88 18.98
N ALA A 628 -33.89 -10.66 18.60
CA ALA A 628 -33.61 -9.56 19.52
C ALA A 628 -34.89 -9.02 20.21
N ALA A 629 -36.03 -9.06 19.51
CA ALA A 629 -37.33 -8.73 20.10
C ALA A 629 -37.79 -9.82 21.10
N MET A 630 -37.55 -11.10 20.79
CA MET A 630 -37.87 -12.23 21.67
C MET A 630 -36.94 -12.37 22.89
N THR A 631 -35.78 -11.72 22.90
CA THR A 631 -34.88 -11.66 24.08
C THR A 631 -35.14 -10.45 24.97
N LYS A 632 -35.94 -9.49 24.51
CA LYS A 632 -36.37 -8.31 25.30
C LYS A 632 -37.79 -8.45 25.87
N ALA A 633 -38.56 -9.43 25.41
CA ALA A 633 -39.82 -9.86 26.01
C ALA A 633 -39.56 -11.01 26.99
#